data_AF-A0A8I1WAW1-F1
#
_entry.id   AF-A0A8I1WAW1-F1
#
_cell.length_a   1.000
_cell.length_b   1.000
_cell.length_c   1.000
_cell.angle_alpha   90.00
_cell.angle_beta   90.00
_cell.angle_gamma   90.00
#
_symmetry.space_group_name_H-M   'P 1'
#
loop_
_entity.id
_entity.type
_entity.pdbx_description
1 polymer ?
#
loop_
_entity_poly.entity_id
_entity_poly.type
_entity_poly.pdbx_seq_one_letter_code
_entity_poly.pdbx_strand_id
1 'polypeptide(L)' 'MVKRVDVAVYNAFKDAQDGKFTAGEQSLGLKEQGVGWALDEYNRPLVTPEMEKQMNDLRQAVIDGKVKVHDYNLTQSCQY' A
#
# COMPACT_ATOMS: atom_id res chain seq x y z
N MET A 1 8.55 -3.31 -4.52
CA MET A 1 7.43 -2.61 -3.84
C MET A 1 7.27 -1.25 -4.50
N VAL A 2 6.04 -0.80 -4.68
CA VAL A 2 5.73 0.56 -5.14
C VAL A 2 5.14 1.33 -3.98
N LYS A 3 5.66 2.54 -3.74
CA LYS A 3 5.08 3.52 -2.82
C LYS A 3 4.65 4.73 -3.64
N ARG A 4 3.34 5.01 -3.68
CA ARG A 4 2.72 6.04 -4.52
C ARG A 4 2.82 7.43 -3.90
N VAL A 5 4.07 7.89 -3.73
CA VAL A 5 4.36 9.25 -3.23
C VAL A 5 3.83 10.31 -4.21
N ASP A 6 3.82 10.00 -5.51
CA ASP A 6 3.19 10.78 -6.57
C ASP A 6 1.71 11.10 -6.25
N VAL A 7 0.94 10.07 -5.87
CA VAL A 7 -0.47 10.22 -5.51
C VAL A 7 -0.62 11.05 -4.24
N ALA A 8 0.21 10.82 -3.23
CA ALA A 8 0.16 11.58 -1.99
C ALA A 8 0.42 13.08 -2.21
N VAL A 9 1.45 13.42 -3.00
CA VAL A 9 1.80 14.81 -3.33
C VAL A 9 0.72 15.45 -4.19
N TYR A 10 0.26 14.75 -5.23
CA TYR A 10 -0.79 15.25 -6.11
C TYR A 10 -2.07 15.55 -5.32
N ASN A 11 -2.52 14.62 -4.49
CA ASN A 11 -3.74 14.80 -3.68
C ASN A 11 -3.59 15.97 -2.70
N ALA A 12 -2.45 16.10 -2.02
CA ALA A 12 -2.21 17.20 -1.09
C ALA A 12 -2.30 18.57 -1.78
N PHE A 13 -1.68 18.73 -2.95
CA PHE A 13 -1.78 19.98 -3.71
C PHE A 13 -3.16 20.20 -4.31
N LYS A 14 -3.85 19.13 -4.73
CA LYS A 14 -5.20 19.23 -5.26
C LYS A 14 -6.19 19.66 -4.18
N ASP A 15 -6.10 19.09 -2.99
CA ASP A 15 -6.92 19.48 -1.85
C ASP A 15 -6.66 20.93 -1.43
N ALA A 16 -5.40 21.38 -1.44
CA ALA A 16 -5.06 22.77 -1.18
C ALA A 16 -5.65 23.72 -2.23
N GLN A 17 -5.53 23.39 -3.51
CA GLN A 17 -6.13 24.15 -4.61
C GLN A 17 -7.65 24.25 -4.47
N ASP A 18 -8.30 23.15 -4.08
CA ASP A 18 -9.76 23.06 -3.97
C ASP A 18 -10.30 23.58 -2.62
N GLY A 19 -9.43 24.07 -1.73
CA GLY A 19 -9.83 24.55 -0.39
C GLY A 19 -10.28 23.43 0.57
N LYS A 20 -9.90 22.19 0.29
CA LYS A 20 -10.26 20.97 1.05
C LYS A 20 -9.10 20.41 1.88
N PHE A 21 -7.95 21.09 1.89
CA PHE A 21 -6.78 20.63 2.62
C PHE A 21 -7.09 20.42 4.10
N THR A 22 -6.72 19.24 4.60
CA THR A 22 -6.79 18.89 6.01
C THR A 22 -5.39 18.69 6.56
N ALA A 23 -5.10 19.33 7.69
CA ALA A 23 -3.84 19.14 8.41
C ALA A 23 -3.92 17.87 9.27
N GLY A 24 -2.76 17.26 9.54
CA GLY A 24 -2.63 16.06 10.35
C GLY A 24 -1.99 14.91 9.58
N GLU A 25 -1.97 13.73 10.19
CA GLU A 25 -1.43 12.52 9.58
C GLU A 25 -2.48 11.84 8.69
N GLN A 26 -2.04 11.38 7.52
CA GLN A 26 -2.83 10.53 6.64
C GLN A 26 -2.08 9.22 6.41
N SER A 27 -2.69 8.09 6.79
CA SER A 27 -2.14 6.76 6.52
C SER A 27 -2.65 6.25 5.16
N LEU A 28 -1.75 6.11 4.19
CA LEU A 28 -2.06 5.64 2.84
C LEU A 28 -1.53 4.22 2.63
N GLY A 29 -2.36 3.22 2.91
CA GLY A 29 -2.03 1.80 2.85
C GLY A 29 -2.45 1.12 1.53
N LEU A 30 -2.61 -0.21 1.58
CA LEU A 30 -3.08 -1.00 0.44
C LEU A 30 -4.51 -0.62 0.02
N LYS A 31 -5.35 -0.22 0.99
CA LYS A 31 -6.74 0.20 0.78
C LYS A 31 -6.82 1.52 0.02
N GLU A 32 -5.97 2.47 0.37
CA GLU A 32 -5.86 3.79 -0.26
C GLU A 32 -5.02 3.74 -1.55
N GLN A 33 -4.52 2.56 -1.93
CA GLN A 33 -3.59 2.37 -3.06
C GLN A 33 -2.29 3.20 -2.92
N GLY A 34 -1.93 3.58 -1.70
CA GLY A 34 -0.70 4.33 -1.39
C GLY A 34 0.56 3.46 -1.45
N VAL A 35 0.39 2.15 -1.28
CA VAL A 35 1.46 1.15 -1.45
C VAL A 35 0.94 -0.06 -2.23
N GLY A 36 1.86 -0.79 -2.85
CA GLY A 36 1.55 -2.02 -3.57
C GLY A 36 2.80 -2.87 -3.83
N TRP A 37 2.56 -4.11 -4.26
CA TRP A 37 3.63 -4.94 -4.82
C TRP A 37 3.87 -4.54 -6.28
N ALA A 38 5.11 -4.69 -6.75
CA ALA A 38 5.50 -4.32 -8.10
C ALA A 38 5.51 -5.58 -8.98
N LEU A 39 4.83 -5.52 -10.13
CA LEU A 39 4.85 -6.54 -11.17
C LEU A 39 4.97 -5.81 -12.50
N ASP A 40 6.05 -6.05 -13.22
CA ASP A 40 6.41 -5.38 -14.48
C ASP A 40 7.10 -6.36 -15.43
N GLU A 41 7.43 -5.91 -16.64
CA GLU A 41 8.06 -6.74 -17.66
C GLU A 41 9.40 -7.36 -17.22
N TYR A 42 10.12 -6.75 -16.27
CA TYR A 42 11.44 -7.21 -15.83
C TYR A 42 11.35 -8.32 -14.77
N ASN A 43 10.28 -8.35 -13.98
CA ASN A 43 10.06 -9.36 -12.95
C ASN A 43 8.96 -10.39 -13.31
N ARG A 44 8.19 -10.17 -14.37
CA ARG A 44 7.12 -11.08 -14.82
C ARG A 44 7.52 -12.54 -14.96
N PRO A 45 8.71 -12.90 -15.52
CA PRO A 45 9.11 -14.30 -15.66
C PRO A 45 9.32 -15.03 -14.32
N LEU A 46 9.49 -14.29 -13.22
CA LEU A 46 9.73 -14.84 -11.89
C LEU A 46 8.44 -15.14 -11.13
N VAL A 47 7.29 -14.63 -11.60
CA VAL A 47 6.01 -14.67 -10.88
C VAL A 47 5.02 -15.56 -11.62
N THR A 48 4.77 -16.75 -11.07
CA THR A 48 3.78 -17.68 -11.62
C THR A 48 2.34 -17.16 -11.41
N PRO A 49 1.36 -17.64 -12.19
CA PRO A 49 -0.05 -17.30 -11.98
C PRO A 49 -0.53 -17.61 -10.56
N GLU A 50 -0.05 -18.71 -9.96
CA GLU A 50 -0.41 -19.11 -8.60
C GLU A 50 0.16 -18.14 -7.56
N MET A 51 1.42 -17.70 -7.72
CA MET A 51 2.03 -16.70 -6.85
C MET A 51 1.29 -15.36 -6.91
N GLU A 52 0.93 -14.92 -8.12
CA GLU A 52 0.17 -13.68 -8.32
C GLU A 52 -1.22 -13.77 -7.68
N LYS A 53 -1.92 -14.91 -7.84
CA LYS A 53 -3.19 -15.15 -7.17
C LYS A 53 -3.05 -15.06 -5.66
N GLN A 54 -2.07 -15.74 -5.07
CA GLN A 54 -1.81 -15.70 -3.62
C GLN A 54 -1.52 -14.27 -3.14
N MET A 55 -0.73 -13.50 -3.89
CA MET A 55 -0.40 -12.12 -3.54
C MET A 55 -1.64 -11.21 -3.58
N ASN A 56 -2.52 -11.40 -4.58
CA ASN A 56 -3.76 -10.65 -4.69
C ASN A 56 -4.77 -11.04 -3.60
N ASP A 57 -4.89 -12.32 -3.27
CA ASP A 57 -5.74 -12.79 -2.16
C ASP A 57 -5.26 -12.22 -0.81
N LEU A 58 -3.94 -12.23 -0.56
CA LEU A 58 -3.34 -11.63 0.64
C LEU A 58 -3.55 -10.12 0.70
N ARG A 59 -3.37 -9.41 -0.43
CA ARG A 59 -3.67 -7.98 -0.52
C ARG A 59 -5.11 -7.71 -0.10
N GLN A 60 -6.07 -8.48 -0.62
CA GLN A 60 -7.48 -8.30 -0.27
C GLN A 60 -7.74 -8.65 1.20
N ALA A 61 -7.10 -9.70 1.74
CA ALA A 61 -7.23 -10.05 3.14
C ALA A 61 -6.72 -8.95 4.10
N VAL A 62 -5.66 -8.23 3.73
CA VAL A 62 -5.18 -7.06 4.50
C VAL A 62 -6.16 -5.90 4.38
N ILE A 63 -6.68 -5.62 3.17
CA ILE A 63 -7.68 -4.56 2.94
C ILE A 63 -8.97 -4.83 3.73
N ASP A 64 -9.42 -6.08 3.76
CA ASP A 64 -10.59 -6.54 4.51
C ASP A 64 -10.34 -6.59 6.03
N GLY A 65 -9.11 -6.39 6.49
CA GLY A 65 -8.72 -6.49 7.90
C GLY A 65 -8.66 -7.92 8.45
N LYS A 66 -8.80 -8.95 7.61
CA LYS A 66 -8.63 -10.37 7.98
C LYS A 66 -7.19 -10.67 8.37
N VAL A 67 -6.24 -10.04 7.68
CA VAL A 67 -4.81 -10.04 8.04
C VAL A 67 -4.46 -8.67 8.60
N LYS A 68 -4.03 -8.62 9.85
CA LYS A 68 -3.52 -7.39 10.48
C LYS A 68 -2.00 -7.39 10.40
N VAL A 69 -1.44 -6.45 9.66
CA VAL A 69 0.01 -6.26 9.55
C VAL A 69 0.48 -5.56 10.82
N HIS A 70 1.44 -6.16 11.51
CA HIS A 70 2.06 -5.59 12.70
C HIS A 70 2.88 -4.34 12.35
N ASP A 71 2.71 -3.26 13.11
CA ASP A 71 3.58 -2.08 13.00
C ASP A 71 4.87 -2.33 13.77
N TYR A 72 5.94 -2.59 13.02
CA TYR A 72 7.27 -2.81 13.57
C TYR A 72 7.71 -1.70 14.53
N ASN A 73 7.31 -0.44 14.31
CA ASN A 73 7.75 0.67 15.14
C ASN A 73 7.22 0.62 16.57
N LEU A 74 6.16 -0.16 16.83
CA LEU A 74 5.58 -0.30 18.16
C LEU A 74 6.40 -1.21 19.08
N THR A 75 7.05 -2.24 18.52
CA THR A 75 7.73 -3.28 19.30
C THR A 75 9.18 -3.51 18.89
N GLN A 76 9.64 -2.87 17.82
CA GLN A 76 10.95 -3.04 17.20
C GLN A 76 11.31 -4.52 16.93
N SER A 77 10.30 -5.36 16.73
CA SER A 77 10.45 -6.81 16.54
C SER A 77 9.35 -7.35 15.62
N CYS A 78 9.69 -8.37 14.83
CA CYS A 78 8.73 -9.15 14.05
C CYS A 78 8.62 -10.54 14.68
N GLN A 79 7.45 -10.87 15.23
CA GLN A 79 7.13 -12.22 15.70
C GLN A 79 6.32 -12.91 14.59
N TYR A 80 6.78 -14.07 14.14
CA TYR A 80 6.26 -14.82 13.01
C TYR A 80 5.86 -16.23 13.43
#